data_AF-A0A5N7AVV8-F1
#
_entry.id   AF-A0A5N7AVV8-F1
#
_cell.length_a   1.000
_cell.length_b   1.000
_cell.length_c   1.000
_cell.angle_alpha   90.00
_cell.angle_beta   90.00
_cell.angle_gamma   90.00
#
_symmetry.space_group_name_H-M   'P 1'
#
loop_
_entity.id
_entity.type
_entity.pdbx_description
1 polymer ?
#
loop_
_entity_poly.entity_id
_entity_poly.type
_entity_poly.pdbx_seq_one_letter_code
_entity_poly.pdbx_strand_id
1 'polypeptide(L)'
;MKFFIPSLAAILATGVLATPTPDASLDASIEKRADRGQYTVSGLGSHKKAILQAGGNTLDIAIAMLEIEDMNTGHYPYGDGKTYDAANFGLFKQNWGMLRQCASRYGFKGKSEAQWNDGAILNSNVYADVASRWDCQNYYGYDKWFAGHRNGASGLSNPNTPDINNYKSAVQWIQQQIDSNNNYKYDDTRFWVNVVAI
;
A
#
# COMPACT_ATOMS: atom_id res chain seq x y z
N MET A 1 -76.10 -24.19 55.73
CA MET A 1 -74.67 -23.87 55.48
C MET A 1 -74.15 -24.81 54.41
N LYS A 2 -73.80 -24.27 53.24
CA LYS A 2 -73.32 -25.02 52.07
C LYS A 2 -71.80 -25.14 52.16
N PHE A 3 -71.25 -26.35 52.21
CA PHE A 3 -69.81 -26.60 52.09
C PHE A 3 -69.51 -27.13 50.70
N PHE A 4 -68.73 -26.35 49.94
CA PHE A 4 -68.16 -26.69 48.64
C PHE A 4 -66.79 -27.37 48.85
N ILE A 5 -66.56 -28.49 48.18
CA ILE A 5 -65.25 -29.15 48.02
C ILE A 5 -64.85 -28.98 46.55
N PRO A 6 -63.71 -28.36 46.22
CA PRO A 6 -63.25 -28.30 44.83
C PRO A 6 -62.34 -29.49 44.50
N SER A 7 -62.63 -30.09 43.35
CA SER A 7 -61.88 -31.14 42.68
C SER A 7 -60.48 -30.67 42.25
N LEU A 8 -59.46 -31.51 42.50
CA LEU A 8 -58.10 -31.34 42.02
C LEU A 8 -57.99 -32.00 40.63
N ALA A 9 -57.79 -31.20 39.58
CA ALA A 9 -57.52 -31.70 38.23
C ALA A 9 -56.00 -31.80 38.01
N ALA A 10 -55.51 -33.00 37.72
CA ALA A 10 -54.11 -33.25 37.34
C ALA A 10 -53.91 -32.95 35.84
N ILE A 11 -53.05 -31.99 35.53
CA ILE A 11 -52.63 -31.67 34.15
C ILE A 11 -51.37 -32.50 33.84
N LEU A 12 -51.47 -33.46 32.93
CA LEU A 12 -50.32 -34.11 32.32
C LEU A 12 -49.77 -33.22 31.19
N ALA A 13 -48.56 -32.69 31.38
CA ALA A 13 -47.81 -32.02 30.32
C ALA A 13 -47.01 -33.06 29.52
N THR A 14 -47.40 -33.30 28.28
CA THR A 14 -46.62 -34.06 27.29
C THR A 14 -45.43 -33.23 26.83
N GLY A 15 -44.22 -33.60 27.24
CA GLY A 15 -42.98 -33.03 26.73
C GLY A 15 -42.69 -33.57 25.33
N VAL A 16 -42.78 -32.71 24.32
CA VAL A 16 -42.28 -32.99 22.97
C VAL A 16 -40.77 -32.80 22.99
N LEU A 17 -40.02 -33.89 22.78
CA LEU A 17 -38.58 -33.82 22.52
C LEU A 17 -38.37 -33.26 21.11
N ALA A 18 -38.08 -31.96 21.01
CA ALA A 18 -37.57 -31.38 19.78
C ALA A 18 -36.13 -31.88 19.57
N THR A 19 -35.93 -32.68 18.52
CA THR A 19 -34.59 -33.00 18.03
C THR A 19 -33.90 -31.72 17.58
N PRO A 20 -32.65 -31.44 17.97
CA PRO A 20 -31.93 -30.29 17.45
C PRO A 20 -31.79 -30.45 15.94
N THR A 21 -32.40 -29.55 15.18
CA THR A 21 -32.06 -29.34 13.78
C THR A 21 -30.59 -28.94 13.72
N PRO A 22 -29.79 -29.50 12.79
CA PRO A 22 -28.45 -29.00 12.56
C PRO A 22 -28.57 -27.51 12.26
N ASP A 23 -27.93 -26.70 13.11
CA ASP A 23 -27.88 -25.26 12.97
C ASP A 23 -27.30 -24.96 11.59
N ALA A 24 -28.12 -24.44 10.68
CA ALA A 24 -27.69 -23.97 9.36
C ALA A 24 -26.99 -22.61 9.49
N SER A 25 -26.18 -22.43 10.53
CA SER A 25 -25.41 -21.24 10.79
C SER A 25 -23.93 -21.58 10.87
N LEU A 26 -23.14 -20.84 10.08
CA LEU A 26 -21.67 -20.81 10.06
C LEU A 26 -20.94 -21.88 9.25
N ASP A 27 -21.35 -22.09 7.99
CA ASP A 27 -20.36 -22.36 6.93
C ASP A 27 -20.27 -21.13 6.01
N ALA A 28 -20.16 -19.95 6.62
CA ALA A 28 -19.66 -18.79 5.92
C ALA A 28 -18.18 -19.06 5.68
N SER A 29 -17.87 -19.68 4.54
CA SER A 29 -16.51 -19.64 3.99
C SER A 29 -16.07 -18.18 4.08
N ILE A 30 -15.16 -17.88 5.01
CA ILE A 30 -14.58 -16.54 5.09
C ILE A 30 -13.82 -16.37 3.80
N GLU A 31 -14.47 -15.73 2.82
CA GLU A 31 -13.85 -15.48 1.54
C GLU A 31 -12.54 -14.74 1.81
N LYS A 32 -11.45 -15.29 1.28
CA LYS A 32 -10.16 -14.64 1.36
C LYS A 32 -10.34 -13.23 0.81
N ARG A 33 -10.06 -12.20 1.63
CA ARG A 33 -10.07 -10.81 1.16
C ARG A 33 -9.27 -10.73 -0.13
N ALA A 34 -9.80 -10.00 -1.11
CA ALA A 34 -9.06 -9.70 -2.34
C ALA A 34 -7.66 -9.18 -1.97
N ASP A 35 -6.62 -9.76 -2.55
CA ASP A 35 -5.23 -9.36 -2.31
C ASP A 35 -4.76 -8.30 -3.32
N ARG A 36 -5.59 -8.02 -4.33
CA ARG A 36 -5.39 -7.04 -5.38
C ARG A 36 -6.71 -6.65 -6.04
N GLY A 37 -6.73 -5.55 -6.78
CA GLY A 37 -7.92 -5.12 -7.53
C GLY A 37 -7.75 -3.77 -8.21
N GLN A 38 -8.88 -3.19 -8.61
CA GLN A 38 -8.93 -1.84 -9.17
C GLN A 38 -10.18 -1.07 -8.72
N TYR A 39 -10.10 0.25 -8.70
CA TYR A 39 -11.22 1.17 -8.51
C TYR A 39 -10.85 2.58 -8.99
N THR A 40 -11.83 3.47 -9.11
CA THR A 40 -11.61 4.86 -9.56
C THR A 40 -11.22 5.77 -8.40
N VAL A 41 -10.15 6.55 -8.57
CA VAL A 41 -9.73 7.62 -7.65
C VAL A 41 -9.72 8.94 -8.41
N SER A 42 -10.67 9.82 -8.09
CA SER A 42 -10.86 11.10 -8.78
C SER A 42 -9.57 11.93 -8.81
N GLY A 43 -9.15 12.36 -10.01
CA GLY A 43 -7.97 13.20 -10.22
C GLY A 43 -6.64 12.45 -10.32
N LEU A 44 -6.62 11.14 -10.07
CA LEU A 44 -5.41 10.31 -10.16
C LEU A 44 -4.74 10.38 -11.55
N GLY A 45 -5.53 10.48 -12.62
CA GLY A 45 -5.03 10.62 -13.99
C GLY A 45 -4.14 11.84 -14.19
N SER A 46 -4.42 12.93 -13.47
CA SER A 46 -3.58 14.14 -13.51
C SER A 46 -2.22 13.90 -12.85
N HIS A 47 -2.17 13.16 -11.75
CA HIS A 47 -0.92 12.79 -11.08
C HIS A 47 -0.09 11.83 -11.93
N LYS A 48 -0.71 10.82 -12.56
CA LYS A 48 -0.04 9.93 -13.52
C LYS A 48 0.59 10.74 -14.67
N LYS A 49 -0.16 11.69 -15.23
CA LYS A 49 0.34 12.57 -16.29
C LYS A 49 1.52 13.42 -15.82
N ALA A 50 1.48 13.95 -14.59
CA ALA A 50 2.58 14.72 -14.03
C ALA A 50 3.88 13.89 -13.91
N ILE A 51 3.78 12.62 -13.49
CA ILE A 51 4.92 11.68 -13.46
C ILE A 51 5.50 11.49 -14.87
N LEU A 52 4.66 11.23 -15.87
CA LEU A 52 5.11 11.05 -17.26
C LEU A 52 5.76 12.31 -17.83
N GLN A 53 5.19 13.49 -17.56
CA GLN A 53 5.75 14.78 -17.99
C GLN A 53 7.09 15.09 -17.31
N ALA A 54 7.31 14.60 -16.09
CA ALA A 54 8.59 14.67 -15.39
C ALA A 54 9.66 13.69 -15.91
N GLY A 55 9.35 12.92 -16.96
CA GLY A 55 10.25 11.93 -17.56
C GLY A 55 10.13 10.54 -16.93
N GLY A 56 9.09 10.29 -16.13
CA GLY A 56 8.80 8.99 -15.57
C GLY A 56 8.19 8.02 -16.59
N ASN A 57 8.08 6.75 -16.21
CA ASN A 57 7.48 5.68 -16.99
C ASN A 57 6.37 4.94 -16.20
N THR A 58 5.85 3.83 -16.76
CA THR A 58 4.78 3.07 -16.09
C THR A 58 5.23 2.35 -14.83
N LEU A 59 6.52 2.05 -14.68
CA LEU A 59 7.07 1.58 -13.41
C LEU A 59 7.00 2.67 -12.34
N ASP A 60 7.33 3.92 -12.67
CA ASP A 60 7.23 5.05 -11.73
C ASP A 60 5.77 5.25 -11.28
N ILE A 61 4.82 5.20 -12.22
CA ILE A 61 3.39 5.24 -11.89
C ILE A 61 3.02 4.08 -10.96
N ALA A 62 3.47 2.85 -11.26
CA ALA A 62 3.13 1.67 -10.46
C ALA A 62 3.67 1.75 -9.02
N ILE A 63 4.89 2.27 -8.84
CA ILE A 63 5.48 2.51 -7.52
C ILE A 63 4.63 3.53 -6.76
N ALA A 64 4.41 4.72 -7.33
CA ALA A 64 3.62 5.76 -6.67
C ALA A 64 2.19 5.30 -6.32
N MET A 65 1.57 4.50 -7.18
CA MET A 65 0.23 3.96 -7.00
C MET A 65 0.14 2.97 -5.82
N LEU A 66 1.20 2.21 -5.59
CA LEU A 66 1.30 1.32 -4.44
C LEU A 66 1.52 2.10 -3.14
N GLU A 67 2.29 3.19 -3.18
CA GLU A 67 2.71 3.96 -2.00
C GLU A 67 1.62 4.90 -1.47
N ILE A 68 0.84 5.52 -2.37
CA ILE A 68 -0.17 6.52 -2.02
C ILE A 68 -1.40 6.31 -2.91
N GLU A 69 -2.58 6.23 -2.29
CA GLU A 69 -3.83 5.91 -2.98
C GLU A 69 -4.15 6.86 -4.14
N ASP A 70 -3.98 8.16 -3.92
CA ASP A 70 -4.32 9.22 -4.87
C ASP A 70 -3.10 9.95 -5.45
N MET A 71 -1.89 9.47 -5.12
CA MET A 71 -0.62 10.13 -5.49
C MET A 71 -0.53 11.59 -5.00
N ASN A 72 -1.15 11.90 -3.86
CA ASN A 72 -1.02 13.19 -3.19
C ASN A 72 -0.10 13.09 -1.97
N THR A 73 1.05 13.77 -2.04
CA THR A 73 2.06 13.77 -0.98
C THR A 73 1.60 14.44 0.31
N GLY A 74 0.54 15.26 0.27
CA GLY A 74 -0.06 15.87 1.44
C GLY A 74 -0.91 14.92 2.28
N HIS A 75 -1.19 13.70 1.80
CA HIS A 75 -2.09 12.74 2.46
C HIS A 75 -1.38 11.64 3.27
N TYR A 76 -0.04 11.66 3.32
CA TYR A 76 0.71 10.87 4.29
C TYR A 76 1.42 11.79 5.30
N PRO A 77 1.66 11.35 6.56
CA PRO A 77 2.34 12.17 7.56
C PRO A 77 3.71 12.65 7.07
N TYR A 78 4.19 13.79 7.53
CA TYR A 78 5.54 14.26 7.15
C TYR A 78 6.61 13.20 7.44
N GLY A 79 7.48 12.91 6.47
CA GLY A 79 8.47 11.84 6.56
C GLY A 79 7.86 10.43 6.66
N ASP A 80 6.57 10.25 6.39
CA ASP A 80 5.77 9.06 6.71
C ASP A 80 5.82 8.68 8.20
N GLY A 81 5.95 9.69 9.07
CA GLY A 81 6.11 9.51 10.52
C GLY A 81 7.51 9.04 10.93
N LYS A 82 8.45 8.98 9.99
CA LYS A 82 9.84 8.55 10.18
C LYS A 82 10.79 9.75 10.11
N THR A 83 12.00 9.58 10.64
CA THR A 83 13.04 10.62 10.68
C THR A 83 14.38 10.06 10.19
N TYR A 84 15.33 10.95 9.93
CA TYR A 84 16.69 10.58 9.50
C TYR A 84 16.68 9.72 8.24
N ASP A 85 17.55 8.69 8.15
CA ASP A 85 17.66 7.84 6.96
C ASP A 85 16.36 7.09 6.61
N ALA A 86 15.44 6.93 7.56
CA ALA A 86 14.15 6.28 7.34
C ALA A 86 13.04 7.23 6.85
N ALA A 87 13.24 8.56 6.92
CA ALA A 87 12.23 9.53 6.50
C ALA A 87 11.88 9.38 5.02
N ASN A 88 10.58 9.33 4.71
CA ASN A 88 10.09 9.14 3.34
C ASN A 88 9.56 10.44 2.70
N PHE A 89 9.91 10.66 1.43
CA PHE A 89 9.54 11.84 0.67
C PHE A 89 9.06 11.53 -0.74
N GLY A 90 8.25 12.44 -1.29
CA GLY A 90 7.74 12.36 -2.66
C GLY A 90 6.63 11.32 -2.87
N LEU A 91 6.20 11.21 -4.11
CA LEU A 91 5.17 10.28 -4.59
C LEU A 91 5.56 8.82 -4.38
N PHE A 92 6.87 8.54 -4.44
CA PHE A 92 7.39 7.18 -4.29
C PHE A 92 7.74 6.84 -2.85
N LYS A 93 7.56 7.74 -1.87
CA LYS A 93 8.02 7.56 -0.48
C LYS A 93 9.49 7.15 -0.37
N GLN A 94 10.37 7.77 -1.16
CA GLN A 94 11.81 7.47 -1.16
C GLN A 94 12.43 7.76 0.21
N ASN A 95 13.18 6.81 0.78
CA ASN A 95 13.84 7.03 2.06
C ASN A 95 15.12 7.88 1.91
N TRP A 96 15.39 8.74 2.91
CA TRP A 96 16.55 9.62 2.91
C TRP A 96 17.88 8.87 2.81
N GLY A 97 17.98 7.70 3.45
CA GLY A 97 19.18 6.87 3.49
C GLY A 97 19.63 6.45 2.09
N MET A 98 18.69 6.19 1.17
CA MET A 98 19.02 6.02 -0.24
C MET A 98 19.31 7.35 -0.92
N LEU A 99 18.41 8.34 -0.80
CA LEU A 99 18.52 9.62 -1.50
C LEU A 99 19.91 10.25 -1.34
N ARG A 100 20.43 10.30 -0.11
CA ARG A 100 21.74 10.91 0.18
C ARG A 100 22.95 10.14 -0.37
N GLN A 101 22.77 8.94 -0.91
CA GLN A 101 23.85 8.15 -1.54
C GLN A 101 23.89 8.32 -3.06
N CYS A 102 22.74 8.54 -3.69
CA CYS A 102 22.60 8.41 -5.13
C CYS A 102 21.96 9.61 -5.83
N ALA A 103 21.04 10.34 -5.19
CA ALA A 103 20.28 11.41 -5.85
C ALA A 103 21.17 12.65 -6.07
N SER A 104 21.77 12.72 -7.25
CA SER A 104 22.79 13.68 -7.63
C SER A 104 22.21 14.93 -8.29
N ARG A 105 21.18 14.78 -9.14
CA ARG A 105 20.57 15.87 -9.90
C ARG A 105 19.96 16.98 -9.03
N TYR A 106 19.56 16.63 -7.81
CA TYR A 106 18.99 17.57 -6.83
C TYR A 106 19.87 17.76 -5.59
N GLY A 107 21.15 17.35 -5.69
CA GLY A 107 22.17 17.69 -4.69
C GLY A 107 22.05 16.97 -3.35
N PHE A 108 21.37 15.81 -3.28
CA PHE A 108 21.30 15.04 -2.04
C PHE A 108 22.51 14.16 -1.81
N LYS A 109 23.11 13.65 -2.88
CA LYS A 109 24.30 12.80 -2.81
C LYS A 109 25.41 13.44 -1.97
N GLY A 110 25.83 12.75 -0.92
CA GLY A 110 26.88 13.19 0.01
C GLY A 110 26.40 14.02 1.20
N LYS A 111 25.10 14.34 1.29
CA LYS A 111 24.55 14.97 2.50
C LYS A 111 24.55 14.01 3.69
N SER A 112 24.58 14.60 4.88
CA SER A 112 24.51 13.86 6.14
C SER A 112 23.10 13.36 6.45
N GLU A 113 23.00 12.36 7.32
CA GLU A 113 21.73 11.85 7.83
C GLU A 113 20.89 12.94 8.52
N ALA A 114 21.52 13.85 9.28
CA ALA A 114 20.85 14.94 9.97
C ALA A 114 20.17 15.95 9.02
N GLN A 115 20.57 15.98 7.75
CA GLN A 115 19.99 16.85 6.72
C GLN A 115 18.76 16.25 6.05
N TRP A 116 18.14 15.22 6.62
CA TRP A 116 16.98 14.52 6.04
C TRP A 116 15.81 15.43 5.63
N ASN A 117 15.61 16.55 6.31
CA ASN A 117 14.58 17.54 5.95
C ASN A 117 14.78 18.16 4.56
N ASP A 118 16.00 18.12 4.00
CA ASP A 118 16.26 18.59 2.64
C ASP A 118 15.48 17.77 1.59
N GLY A 119 15.09 16.53 1.92
CA GLY A 119 14.25 15.69 1.07
C GLY A 119 12.82 16.21 0.88
N ALA A 120 12.34 17.13 1.73
CA ALA A 120 10.97 17.65 1.66
C ALA A 120 10.63 18.35 0.34
N ILE A 121 11.63 18.83 -0.40
CA ILE A 121 11.42 19.40 -1.75
C ILE A 121 10.76 18.41 -2.71
N LEU A 122 10.95 17.10 -2.51
CA LEU A 122 10.32 16.07 -3.36
C LEU A 122 8.79 16.05 -3.21
N ASN A 123 8.26 16.50 -2.07
CA ASN A 123 6.82 16.50 -1.82
C ASN A 123 6.08 17.49 -2.73
N SER A 124 6.73 18.57 -3.17
CA SER A 124 6.13 19.61 -4.01
C SER A 124 6.74 19.71 -5.41
N ASN A 125 7.77 18.90 -5.72
CA ASN A 125 8.47 18.94 -7.00
C ASN A 125 8.58 17.54 -7.63
N VAL A 126 7.62 17.21 -8.49
CA VAL A 126 7.56 15.93 -9.21
C VAL A 126 8.79 15.67 -10.10
N TYR A 127 9.38 16.72 -10.69
CA TYR A 127 10.62 16.58 -11.47
C TYR A 127 11.80 16.17 -10.58
N ALA A 128 11.88 16.75 -9.38
CA ALA A 128 12.88 16.38 -8.39
C ALA A 128 12.73 14.94 -7.92
N ASP A 129 11.48 14.54 -7.68
CA ASP A 129 11.16 13.23 -7.16
C ASP A 129 11.49 12.13 -8.18
N VAL A 130 11.00 12.28 -9.41
CA VAL A 130 11.27 11.36 -10.53
C VAL A 130 12.77 11.29 -10.80
N ALA A 131 13.46 12.44 -10.90
CA ALA A 131 14.91 12.46 -11.13
C ALA A 131 15.70 11.72 -10.03
N SER A 132 15.34 11.94 -8.76
CA SER A 132 16.01 11.30 -7.63
C SER A 132 15.80 9.78 -7.64
N ARG A 133 14.59 9.31 -7.97
CA ARG A 133 14.27 7.89 -8.09
C ARG A 133 15.09 7.20 -9.18
N TRP A 134 15.20 7.86 -10.34
CA TRP A 134 16.03 7.39 -11.46
C TRP A 134 17.52 7.37 -11.13
N ASP A 135 18.04 8.42 -10.48
CA ASP A 135 19.44 8.46 -10.03
C ASP A 135 19.74 7.27 -9.11
N CYS A 136 18.82 7.00 -8.17
CA CYS A 136 18.97 5.93 -7.21
C CYS A 136 18.82 4.53 -7.80
N GLN A 137 17.89 4.32 -8.72
CA GLN A 137 17.81 3.03 -9.40
C GLN A 137 19.01 2.77 -10.30
N ASN A 138 19.52 3.80 -10.98
CA ASN A 138 20.74 3.67 -11.80
C ASN A 138 21.97 3.37 -10.93
N TYR A 139 22.06 3.96 -9.74
CA TYR A 139 23.18 3.72 -8.82
C TYR A 139 23.16 2.30 -8.23
N TYR A 140 22.02 1.84 -7.72
CA TYR A 140 21.92 0.53 -7.05
C TYR A 140 21.69 -0.63 -8.03
N GLY A 141 21.13 -0.36 -9.20
CA GLY A 141 20.52 -1.36 -10.06
C GLY A 141 19.10 -1.72 -9.60
N TYR A 142 18.31 -2.30 -10.51
CA TYR A 142 16.88 -2.56 -10.31
C TYR A 142 16.57 -3.32 -9.00
N ASP A 143 17.18 -4.49 -8.79
CA ASP A 143 16.85 -5.34 -7.64
C ASP A 143 17.30 -4.75 -6.30
N LYS A 144 18.53 -4.22 -6.23
CA LYS A 144 19.02 -3.57 -5.01
C LYS A 144 18.28 -2.27 -4.70
N TRP A 145 17.81 -1.56 -5.73
CA TRP A 145 16.97 -0.39 -5.51
C TRP A 145 15.67 -0.78 -4.82
N PHE A 146 14.97 -1.82 -5.29
CA PHE A 146 13.76 -2.31 -4.62
C PHE A 146 14.03 -2.74 -3.17
N ALA A 147 15.15 -3.41 -2.93
CA ALA A 147 15.55 -3.82 -1.60
C ALA A 147 15.80 -2.63 -0.66
N GLY A 148 16.58 -1.66 -1.10
CA GLY A 148 16.86 -0.45 -0.33
C GLY A 148 15.62 0.43 -0.17
N HIS A 149 14.76 0.49 -1.19
CA HIS A 149 13.55 1.30 -1.17
C HIS A 149 12.60 0.74 -0.12
N ARG A 150 12.42 -0.58 -0.14
CA ARG A 150 11.56 -1.29 0.80
C ARG A 150 12.08 -1.27 2.22
N ASN A 151 13.36 -1.56 2.47
CA ASN A 151 13.86 -1.82 3.82
C ASN A 151 15.22 -1.15 4.14
N GLY A 152 15.51 -0.03 3.48
CA GLY A 152 16.69 0.80 3.74
C GLY A 152 18.00 0.02 3.70
N ALA A 153 18.93 0.37 4.60
CA ALA A 153 20.24 -0.27 4.70
C ALA A 153 20.16 -1.80 4.92
N SER A 154 19.14 -2.27 5.65
CA SER A 154 18.96 -3.70 5.93
C SER A 154 18.46 -4.48 4.70
N GLY A 155 17.65 -3.84 3.85
CA GLY A 155 17.30 -4.38 2.54
C GLY A 155 18.50 -4.42 1.61
N LEU A 156 19.33 -3.39 1.59
CA LEU A 156 20.56 -3.36 0.79
C LEU A 156 21.53 -4.49 1.16
N SER A 157 21.62 -4.86 2.44
CA SER A 157 22.46 -5.97 2.90
C SER A 157 21.85 -7.35 2.66
N ASN A 158 20.52 -7.46 2.61
CA ASN A 158 19.80 -8.70 2.32
C ASN A 158 18.67 -8.47 1.29
N PRO A 159 18.98 -8.40 -0.01
CA PRO A 159 18.04 -7.88 -1.02
C PRO A 159 16.94 -8.85 -1.46
N ASN A 160 17.00 -10.12 -1.04
CA ASN A 160 16.14 -11.17 -1.56
C ASN A 160 15.17 -11.73 -0.50
N THR A 161 14.82 -10.94 0.52
CA THR A 161 13.83 -11.39 1.53
C THR A 161 12.46 -11.59 0.88
N PRO A 162 11.59 -12.44 1.47
CA PRO A 162 10.22 -12.60 1.00
C PRO A 162 9.44 -11.28 0.94
N ASP A 163 9.64 -10.39 1.92
CA ASP A 163 8.99 -9.07 1.95
C ASP A 163 9.38 -8.19 0.76
N ILE A 164 10.69 -8.09 0.46
CA ILE A 164 11.19 -7.31 -0.68
C ILE A 164 10.67 -7.88 -2.00
N ASN A 165 10.68 -9.21 -2.14
CA ASN A 165 10.20 -9.87 -3.34
C ASN A 165 8.68 -9.70 -3.52
N ASN A 166 7.91 -9.71 -2.42
CA ASN A 166 6.47 -9.45 -2.46
C ASN A 166 6.17 -8.02 -2.89
N TYR A 167 6.86 -7.02 -2.32
CA TYR A 167 6.72 -5.62 -2.72
C TYR A 167 7.09 -5.42 -4.21
N LYS A 168 8.23 -5.96 -4.65
CA LYS A 168 8.66 -5.89 -6.06
C LYS A 168 7.65 -6.51 -7.01
N SER A 169 7.13 -7.70 -6.67
CA SER A 169 6.12 -8.40 -7.48
C SER A 169 4.79 -7.64 -7.52
N ALA A 170 4.40 -6.98 -6.43
CA ALA A 170 3.20 -6.14 -6.38
C ALA A 170 3.31 -4.95 -7.34
N VAL A 171 4.45 -4.24 -7.32
CA VAL A 171 4.72 -3.14 -8.26
C VAL A 171 4.71 -3.63 -9.70
N GLN A 172 5.37 -4.76 -9.99
CA GLN A 172 5.38 -5.34 -11.34
C GLN A 172 3.99 -5.75 -11.82
N TRP A 173 3.14 -6.28 -10.94
CA TRP A 173 1.75 -6.60 -11.28
C TRP A 173 0.94 -5.34 -11.61
N ILE A 174 1.08 -4.27 -10.81
CA ILE A 174 0.43 -2.98 -11.09
C ILE A 174 0.92 -2.42 -12.43
N GLN A 175 2.22 -2.47 -12.69
CA GLN A 175 2.81 -2.01 -13.96
C GLN A 175 2.19 -2.76 -15.14
N GLN A 176 2.07 -4.10 -15.06
CA GLN A 176 1.43 -4.90 -16.09
C GLN A 176 -0.02 -4.48 -16.35
N GLN A 177 -0.77 -4.09 -15.31
CA GLN A 177 -2.14 -3.60 -15.50
C GLN A 177 -2.15 -2.27 -16.26
N ILE A 178 -1.28 -1.33 -15.89
CA ILE A 178 -1.14 -0.04 -16.56
C ILE A 178 -0.72 -0.23 -18.04
N ASP A 179 0.19 -1.16 -18.30
CA ASP A 179 0.67 -1.44 -19.66
C ASP A 179 -0.34 -2.20 -20.53
N SER A 180 -1.34 -2.87 -19.92
CA SER A 180 -2.36 -3.64 -20.63
C SER A 180 -3.32 -2.78 -21.47
N ASN A 181 -3.49 -1.51 -21.12
CA ASN A 181 -4.32 -0.57 -21.85
C ASN A 181 -3.76 0.84 -21.69
N ASN A 182 -3.44 1.50 -22.81
CA ASN A 182 -2.81 2.82 -22.81
C ASN A 182 -3.62 3.90 -22.07
N ASN A 183 -4.95 3.75 -21.95
CA ASN A 183 -5.78 4.68 -21.19
C ASN A 183 -5.44 4.67 -19.69
N TYR A 184 -4.97 3.56 -19.13
CA TYR A 184 -4.64 3.45 -17.70
C TYR A 184 -3.44 4.30 -17.28
N LYS A 185 -2.66 4.81 -18.23
CA LYS A 185 -1.60 5.80 -17.98
C LYS A 185 -2.15 7.21 -17.69
N TYR A 186 -3.41 7.47 -18.03
CA TYR A 186 -3.98 8.82 -18.04
C TYR A 186 -5.33 8.94 -17.33
N ASP A 187 -6.03 7.83 -17.11
CA ASP A 187 -7.31 7.82 -16.43
C ASP A 187 -7.18 7.77 -14.89
N ASP A 188 -8.33 7.77 -14.23
CA ASP A 188 -8.44 7.75 -12.77
C ASP A 188 -8.46 6.32 -12.18
N THR A 189 -8.16 5.29 -12.97
CA THR A 189 -8.17 3.90 -12.50
C THR A 189 -6.94 3.64 -11.63
N ARG A 190 -7.15 3.28 -10.36
CA ARG A 190 -6.12 2.78 -9.46
C ARG A 190 -6.11 1.27 -9.48
N PHE A 191 -4.94 0.67 -9.67
CA PHE A 191 -4.67 -0.73 -9.35
C PHE A 191 -3.97 -0.83 -8.00
N TRP A 192 -4.32 -1.83 -7.21
CA TRP A 192 -3.76 -1.99 -5.87
C TRP A 192 -3.43 -3.45 -5.60
N VAL A 193 -2.47 -3.64 -4.68
CA VAL A 193 -2.11 -4.93 -4.09
C VAL A 193 -1.95 -4.69 -2.60
N ASN A 194 -2.47 -5.60 -1.77
CA ASN A 194 -2.30 -5.51 -0.32
C ASN A 194 -0.86 -5.91 0.05
N VAL A 195 -0.03 -4.91 0.35
CA VAL A 195 1.32 -5.09 0.88
C VAL A 195 1.38 -4.49 2.27
N VAL A 196 1.83 -5.27 3.25
CA VAL A 196 1.92 -4.83 4.65
C VAL A 196 2.91 -3.67 4.76
N ALA A 197 2.57 -2.62 5.51
CA ALA A 197 3.49 -1.50 5.78
C ALA A 197 4.63 -1.91 6.75
N ILE A 198 5.80 -1.29 6.63
CA ILE A 198 6.95 -1.47 7.53
C ILE A 198 7.53 -0.13 7.98
#